data_AF-A0A835I5K0-F1
#
_entry.id   AF-A0A835I5K0-F1
#
_cell.length_a   1.000
_cell.length_b   1.000
_cell.length_c   1.000
_cell.angle_alpha   90.00
_cell.angle_beta   90.00
_cell.angle_gamma   90.00
#
_symmetry.space_group_name_H-M   'P 1'
#
loop_
_entity.id
_entity.type
_entity.pdbx_description
1 polymer ?
#
loop_
_entity_poly.entity_id
_entity_poly.type
_entity_poly.pdbx_seq_one_letter_code
_entity_poly.pdbx_strand_id
1 'polypeptide(L)'
;MGSRVHLALCIVAMLGLMVTEGADYDSSTINRSTFPKGFIFGTASSAYQYEGAWKEDGRGPSNWDTYTHEHPERIADGGNGDVANDHYHHYKEDVALMKDMGLDAYRFSISWSRVMPSRIPIHLYSMSVSISSI
;
A
#
# COMPACT_ATOMS: atom_id res chain seq x y z
N MET A 1 -8.72 -2.59 -62.47
CA MET A 1 -9.02 -1.73 -61.29
C MET A 1 -8.38 -2.20 -59.98
N GLY A 2 -7.76 -3.40 -59.90
CA GLY A 2 -7.23 -3.96 -58.64
C GLY A 2 -5.82 -3.52 -58.19
N SER A 3 -4.94 -3.10 -59.11
CA SER A 3 -3.54 -2.82 -58.76
C SER A 3 -3.34 -1.52 -57.95
N ARG A 4 -4.20 -0.52 -58.17
CA ARG A 4 -4.15 0.76 -57.44
C ARG A 4 -4.66 0.64 -56.00
N VAL A 5 -5.61 -0.27 -55.77
CA VAL A 5 -6.19 -0.53 -54.45
C VAL A 5 -5.20 -1.31 -53.57
N HIS A 6 -4.46 -2.26 -54.14
CA HIS A 6 -3.38 -2.96 -53.44
C HIS A 6 -2.23 -2.02 -53.09
N LEU A 7 -1.83 -1.13 -54.00
CA LEU A 7 -0.78 -0.15 -53.71
C LEU A 7 -1.21 0.83 -52.59
N ALA A 8 -2.47 1.28 -52.62
CA ALA A 8 -3.02 2.12 -51.55
C ALA A 8 -3.12 1.38 -50.21
N LEU A 9 -3.53 0.11 -50.21
CA LEU A 9 -3.56 -0.74 -49.00
C LEU A 9 -2.15 -0.99 -48.44
N CYS A 10 -1.15 -1.21 -49.29
CA CYS A 10 0.25 -1.35 -48.87
C CYS A 10 0.81 -0.04 -48.30
N ILE A 11 0.46 1.12 -48.87
CA ILE A 11 0.87 2.42 -48.36
C ILE A 11 0.19 2.73 -47.00
N VAL A 12 -1.10 2.41 -46.86
CA VAL A 12 -1.82 2.56 -45.57
C VAL A 12 -1.27 1.59 -44.52
N ALA A 13 -0.94 0.36 -44.90
CA ALA A 13 -0.30 -0.61 -44.00
C ALA A 13 1.13 -0.20 -43.61
N MET A 14 1.90 0.39 -44.53
CA MET A 14 3.25 0.89 -44.25
C MET A 14 3.24 2.20 -43.43
N LEU A 15 2.24 3.06 -43.61
CA LEU A 15 2.01 4.24 -42.75
C LEU A 15 1.51 3.85 -41.35
N GLY A 16 0.74 2.77 -41.24
CA GLY A 16 0.29 2.22 -39.96
C GLY A 16 1.40 1.56 -39.12
N LEU A 17 2.56 1.26 -39.72
CA LEU A 17 3.74 0.69 -39.05
C LEU A 17 4.75 1.73 -38.56
N MET A 18 4.56 3.02 -38.86
CA MET A 18 5.54 4.08 -38.57
C MET A 18 5.23 4.93 -37.33
N VAL A 19 4.24 4.56 -36.52
CA VAL A 19 3.97 5.27 -35.25
C VAL A 19 3.73 4.28 -34.12
N THR A 20 4.83 3.69 -33.64
CA THR A 20 4.98 3.36 -32.22
C THR A 20 6.41 3.71 -31.82
N GLU A 21 6.79 4.99 -31.92
CA GLU A 21 7.86 5.48 -31.06
C GLU A 21 7.30 5.45 -29.65
N GLY A 22 7.54 4.34 -28.95
CA GLY A 22 7.51 4.35 -27.50
C GLY A 22 8.49 5.43 -27.09
N ALA A 23 7.97 6.52 -26.52
CA ALA A 23 8.81 7.54 -25.94
C ALA A 23 9.74 6.83 -24.96
N ASP A 24 11.02 6.74 -25.34
CA ASP A 24 12.07 6.15 -24.53
C ASP A 24 12.23 7.10 -23.34
N TYR A 25 11.46 6.84 -22.28
CA TYR A 25 11.45 7.64 -21.08
C TYR A 25 12.78 7.36 -20.39
N ASP A 26 13.76 8.22 -20.65
CA ASP A 26 15.10 8.11 -20.08
C ASP A 26 15.02 8.18 -18.56
N SER A 27 14.90 7.02 -17.92
CA SER A 27 14.86 6.87 -16.46
C SER A 27 16.20 7.25 -15.83
N SER A 28 17.25 7.49 -16.61
CA SER A 28 18.56 7.91 -16.10
C SER A 28 18.56 9.36 -15.60
N THR A 29 17.49 10.13 -15.87
CA THR A 29 17.40 11.55 -15.51
C THR A 29 17.06 11.80 -14.02
N ILE A 30 16.47 10.83 -13.31
CA ILE A 30 16.07 11.00 -11.90
C ILE A 30 16.78 9.97 -11.03
N ASN A 31 17.69 10.44 -10.17
CA ASN A 31 18.38 9.60 -9.20
C ASN A 31 18.33 10.26 -7.80
N ARG A 32 18.79 9.57 -6.75
CA ARG A 32 18.72 10.09 -5.37
C ARG A 32 19.49 11.39 -5.15
N SER A 33 20.51 11.67 -5.97
CA SER A 33 21.28 12.93 -5.88
C SER A 33 20.54 14.15 -6.44
N THR A 34 19.47 13.92 -7.22
CA THR A 34 18.58 14.99 -7.71
C THR A 34 17.76 15.63 -6.58
N PHE A 35 17.65 14.99 -5.41
CA PHE A 35 16.88 15.47 -4.27
C PHE A 35 17.76 16.21 -3.25
N PRO A 36 17.21 17.16 -2.47
CA PRO A 36 17.95 17.86 -1.44
C PRO A 36 18.63 16.91 -0.45
N LYS A 37 19.79 17.30 0.07
CA LYS A 37 20.47 16.53 1.13
C LYS A 37 19.53 16.35 2.32
N GLY A 38 19.36 15.10 2.76
CA GLY A 38 18.45 14.75 3.86
C GLY A 38 17.00 14.50 3.42
N PHE A 39 16.71 14.47 2.12
CA PHE A 39 15.41 14.01 1.62
C PHE A 39 15.19 12.55 2.03
N ILE A 40 14.01 12.27 2.60
CA ILE A 40 13.63 10.96 3.13
C ILE A 40 12.78 10.24 2.08
N PHE A 41 13.24 9.08 1.64
CA PHE A 41 12.44 8.13 0.87
C PHE A 41 11.94 7.06 1.80
N GLY A 42 10.63 6.88 1.86
CA GLY A 42 10.03 5.88 2.74
C GLY A 42 8.85 5.19 2.12
N THR A 43 8.35 4.20 2.84
CA THR A 43 7.10 3.52 2.54
C THR A 43 6.09 3.77 3.65
N ALA A 44 4.81 3.48 3.37
CA ALA A 44 3.76 3.62 4.36
C ALA A 44 2.76 2.45 4.31
N SER A 45 2.25 2.09 5.48
CA SER A 45 1.20 1.09 5.66
C SER A 45 0.10 1.60 6.59
N SER A 46 -1.01 0.86 6.64
CA SER A 46 -2.04 1.03 7.67
C SER A 46 -2.35 -0.32 8.32
N ALA A 47 -2.76 -0.27 9.58
CA ALA A 47 -2.88 -1.45 10.43
C ALA A 47 -3.87 -2.47 9.83
N TYR A 48 -5.09 -2.03 9.53
CA TYR A 48 -6.13 -2.93 9.00
C TYR A 48 -5.78 -3.50 7.61
N GLN A 49 -5.05 -2.74 6.79
CA GLN A 49 -4.68 -3.17 5.44
C GLN A 49 -3.48 -4.11 5.39
N TYR A 50 -2.63 -4.14 6.43
CA TYR A 50 -1.36 -4.87 6.38
C TYR A 50 -1.16 -5.88 7.52
N GLU A 51 -1.63 -5.61 8.74
CA GLU A 51 -1.32 -6.44 9.91
C GLU A 51 -1.89 -7.87 9.79
N GLY A 52 -3.19 -8.00 9.54
CA GLY A 52 -3.89 -9.27 9.72
C GLY A 52 -4.06 -9.62 11.20
N ALA A 53 -4.03 -10.93 11.50
CA ALA A 53 -4.11 -11.49 12.84
C ALA A 53 -5.28 -10.93 13.66
N TRP A 54 -6.45 -10.80 13.02
CA TRP A 54 -7.54 -9.93 13.48
C TRP A 54 -8.13 -10.26 14.86
N LYS A 55 -7.91 -11.48 15.35
CA LYS A 55 -8.38 -11.99 16.65
C LYS A 55 -7.26 -12.46 17.59
N GLU A 56 -6.01 -12.22 17.21
CA GLU A 56 -4.86 -12.70 17.96
C GLU A 56 -4.44 -11.74 19.06
N ASP A 57 -3.80 -12.27 20.09
CA ASP A 57 -3.21 -11.53 21.22
C ASP A 57 -4.13 -10.50 21.87
N GLY A 58 -5.43 -10.82 21.92
CA GLY A 58 -6.43 -10.00 22.61
C GLY A 58 -6.91 -8.79 21.81
N ARG A 59 -6.63 -8.71 20.50
CA ARG A 59 -7.20 -7.67 19.63
C ARG A 59 -8.73 -7.71 19.64
N GLY A 60 -9.36 -6.56 19.90
CA GLY A 60 -10.80 -6.37 19.73
C GLY A 60 -11.19 -6.11 18.27
N PRO A 61 -12.46 -6.33 17.89
CA PRO A 61 -12.94 -6.01 16.54
C PRO A 61 -12.97 -4.49 16.31
N SER A 62 -12.42 -4.04 15.20
CA SER A 62 -12.58 -2.68 14.67
C SER A 62 -13.89 -2.54 13.89
N ASN A 63 -14.22 -1.30 13.51
CA ASN A 63 -15.36 -1.04 12.63
C ASN A 63 -15.24 -1.74 11.27
N TRP A 64 -14.03 -1.84 10.71
CA TRP A 64 -13.79 -2.50 9.44
C TRP A 64 -13.91 -4.03 9.53
N ASP A 65 -13.49 -4.64 10.64
CA ASP A 65 -13.76 -6.08 10.87
C ASP A 65 -15.27 -6.33 10.81
N THR A 66 -16.05 -5.60 11.61
CA THR A 66 -17.51 -5.72 11.61
C THR A 66 -18.11 -5.49 10.23
N TYR A 67 -17.72 -4.41 9.55
CA TYR A 67 -18.30 -4.05 8.25
C TYR A 67 -18.02 -5.08 7.16
N THR A 68 -16.78 -5.58 7.06
CA THR A 68 -16.40 -6.55 6.02
C THR A 68 -16.99 -7.94 6.28
N HIS A 69 -17.13 -8.36 7.54
CA HIS A 69 -17.80 -9.62 7.88
C HIS A 69 -19.32 -9.56 7.72
N GLU A 70 -19.95 -8.41 8.00
CA GLU A 70 -21.40 -8.24 7.87
C GLU A 70 -21.84 -7.96 6.43
N HIS A 71 -20.98 -7.30 5.64
CA HIS A 71 -21.29 -6.85 4.28
C HIS A 71 -20.20 -7.23 3.27
N PRO A 72 -19.87 -8.53 3.09
CA PRO A 72 -18.86 -8.95 2.13
C PRO A 72 -19.24 -8.54 0.69
N GLU A 73 -20.53 -8.46 0.36
CA GLU A 73 -21.02 -8.01 -0.95
C GLU A 73 -20.66 -6.56 -1.28
N ARG A 74 -20.25 -5.77 -0.28
CA ARG A 74 -19.80 -4.37 -0.48
C ARG A 74 -18.30 -4.26 -0.70
N ILE A 75 -17.57 -5.36 -0.62
CA ILE A 75 -16.16 -5.46 -0.97
C ILE A 75 -16.09 -6.07 -2.37
N ALA A 76 -15.31 -5.46 -3.26
CA ALA A 76 -15.32 -5.80 -4.68
C ALA A 76 -15.02 -7.28 -4.97
N ASP A 77 -14.20 -7.91 -4.14
CA ASP A 77 -13.83 -9.33 -4.19
C ASP A 77 -14.41 -10.16 -3.03
N GLY A 78 -15.23 -9.55 -2.17
CA GLY A 78 -15.76 -10.19 -0.97
C GLY A 78 -14.74 -10.42 0.14
N GLY A 79 -13.53 -9.86 0.02
CA GLY A 79 -12.44 -10.05 0.98
C GLY A 79 -12.60 -9.28 2.29
N ASN A 80 -11.69 -9.55 3.23
CA ASN A 80 -11.60 -8.87 4.52
C ASN A 80 -10.12 -8.75 4.98
N GLY A 81 -9.91 -8.04 6.09
CA GLY A 81 -8.58 -7.82 6.68
C GLY A 81 -8.11 -8.90 7.66
N ASP A 82 -8.70 -10.11 7.64
CA ASP A 82 -8.43 -11.13 8.67
C ASP A 82 -6.96 -11.56 8.68
N VAL A 83 -6.38 -11.70 7.49
CA VAL A 83 -4.97 -12.06 7.25
C VAL A 83 -4.20 -10.91 6.60
N ALA A 84 -4.81 -10.18 5.66
CA ALA A 84 -4.15 -9.10 4.93
C ALA A 84 -2.80 -9.54 4.32
N ASN A 85 -1.73 -8.75 4.52
CA ASN A 85 -0.36 -9.10 4.13
C ASN A 85 0.39 -9.89 5.22
N ASP A 86 -0.27 -10.21 6.32
CA ASP A 86 0.29 -10.89 7.48
C ASP A 86 1.52 -10.20 8.10
N HIS A 87 1.54 -8.86 8.00
CA HIS A 87 2.63 -8.04 8.56
C HIS A 87 2.74 -8.20 10.07
N TYR A 88 1.66 -8.60 10.76
CA TYR A 88 1.71 -8.88 12.20
C TYR A 88 2.74 -9.94 12.56
N HIS A 89 2.85 -10.99 11.75
CA HIS A 89 3.81 -12.07 11.95
C HIS A 89 5.14 -11.80 11.25
N HIS A 90 5.13 -11.11 10.11
CA HIS A 90 6.30 -10.95 9.24
C HIS A 90 6.94 -9.56 9.25
N TYR A 91 6.62 -8.70 10.24
CA TYR A 91 7.14 -7.32 10.26
C TYR A 91 8.67 -7.24 10.25
N LYS A 92 9.37 -8.26 10.78
CA LYS A 92 10.84 -8.27 10.81
C LYS A 92 11.41 -8.43 9.41
N GLU A 93 10.85 -9.37 8.65
CA GLU A 93 11.21 -9.65 7.27
C GLU A 93 10.85 -8.44 6.39
N ASP A 94 9.68 -7.85 6.59
CA ASP A 94 9.24 -6.68 5.84
C ASP A 94 10.13 -5.46 6.09
N VAL A 95 10.54 -5.20 7.34
CA VAL A 95 11.48 -4.12 7.67
C VAL A 95 12.88 -4.41 7.10
N ALA A 96 13.31 -5.67 7.08
CA ALA A 96 14.57 -6.06 6.44
C ALA A 96 14.55 -5.76 4.93
N LEU A 97 13.46 -6.10 4.25
CA LEU A 97 13.29 -5.77 2.82
C LEU A 97 13.30 -4.26 2.56
N MET A 98 12.61 -3.48 3.40
CA MET A 98 12.64 -2.01 3.30
C MET A 98 14.07 -1.46 3.45
N LYS A 99 14.86 -2.08 4.33
CA LYS A 99 16.27 -1.72 4.53
C LYS A 99 17.12 -2.08 3.30
N ASP A 100 16.93 -3.26 2.74
CA ASP A 100 17.65 -3.74 1.56
C ASP A 100 17.34 -2.90 0.31
N MET A 101 16.12 -2.37 0.21
CA MET A 101 15.70 -1.42 -0.82
C MET A 101 16.30 -0.01 -0.66
N GLY A 102 16.97 0.28 0.45
CA GLY A 102 17.54 1.60 0.72
C GLY A 102 16.49 2.66 1.07
N LEU A 103 15.41 2.27 1.75
CA LEU A 103 14.44 3.20 2.31
C LEU A 103 14.95 3.77 3.64
N ASP A 104 14.66 5.05 3.86
CA ASP A 104 15.09 5.82 5.03
C ASP A 104 14.03 5.83 6.14
N ALA A 105 12.76 5.63 5.78
CA ALA A 105 11.64 5.68 6.73
C ALA A 105 10.55 4.66 6.42
N TYR A 106 9.91 4.17 7.48
CA TYR A 106 8.69 3.39 7.41
C TYR A 106 7.63 4.05 8.30
N ARG A 107 6.53 4.48 7.67
CA ARG A 107 5.37 5.05 8.37
C ARG A 107 4.28 3.98 8.47
N PHE A 108 3.83 3.67 9.67
CA PHE A 108 2.70 2.78 9.89
C PHE A 108 1.70 3.40 10.85
N SER A 109 0.46 2.91 10.85
CA SER A 109 -0.55 3.26 11.86
C SER A 109 -0.65 2.14 12.90
N ILE A 110 -1.05 2.48 14.12
CA ILE A 110 -1.28 1.50 15.19
C ILE A 110 -2.75 1.11 15.21
N SER A 111 -3.05 -0.19 15.26
CA SER A 111 -4.42 -0.69 15.45
C SER A 111 -4.96 -0.29 16.82
N TRP A 112 -5.91 0.65 16.87
CA TRP A 112 -6.50 1.08 18.15
C TRP A 112 -7.18 -0.06 18.89
N SER A 113 -7.83 -0.99 18.17
CA SER A 113 -8.50 -2.14 18.79
C SER A 113 -7.52 -3.19 19.31
N ARG A 114 -6.23 -3.13 18.96
CA ARG A 114 -5.17 -3.89 19.65
C ARG A 114 -4.76 -3.19 20.96
N VAL A 115 -4.62 -1.87 20.94
CA VAL A 115 -4.18 -1.09 22.12
C VAL A 115 -5.28 -1.01 23.18
N MET A 116 -6.53 -0.82 22.74
CA MET A 116 -7.72 -0.80 23.58
C MET A 116 -8.82 -1.71 23.00
N PRO A 117 -8.76 -3.02 23.32
CA PRO A 117 -9.69 -4.03 22.80
C PRO A 117 -11.14 -3.84 23.23
N SER A 118 -11.36 -3.29 24.42
CA SER A 118 -12.68 -2.99 24.97
C SER A 118 -13.09 -1.55 24.65
N ARG A 119 -14.29 -1.35 24.12
CA ARG A 119 -14.95 -0.03 24.05
C ARG A 119 -15.38 0.42 25.44
N ILE A 120 -14.44 0.72 26.33
CA ILE A 120 -14.78 1.29 27.64
C ILE A 120 -15.27 2.72 27.40
N PRO A 121 -16.45 3.12 27.92
CA PRO A 121 -16.87 4.51 27.88
C PRO A 121 -15.81 5.36 28.60
N ILE A 122 -15.47 6.50 28.01
CA ILE A 122 -14.33 7.39 28.33
C ILE A 122 -14.42 8.04 29.74
N HIS A 123 -15.26 7.51 30.65
CA HIS A 123 -15.49 8.05 31.98
C HIS A 123 -14.69 7.41 33.11
N LEU A 124 -13.84 6.40 32.88
CA LEU A 124 -13.14 5.73 33.99
C LEU A 124 -11.61 5.58 33.86
N TYR A 125 -10.96 6.32 32.96
CA TYR A 125 -9.49 6.43 32.98
C TYR A 125 -9.06 7.88 32.72
N SER A 126 -8.95 8.67 33.80
CA SER A 126 -7.96 9.74 33.84
C SER A 126 -6.59 9.07 33.98
N MET A 127 -6.03 8.60 32.85
CA MET A 127 -4.63 8.20 32.78
C MET A 127 -3.84 9.44 32.37
N SER A 128 -3.39 10.19 33.36
CA SER A 128 -2.31 11.16 33.17
C SER A 128 -1.06 10.40 32.75
N VAL A 129 -0.78 10.34 31.45
CA VAL A 129 0.52 9.90 30.95
C VAL A 129 1.52 11.02 31.24
N SER A 130 2.15 10.97 32.41
CA SER A 130 3.32 11.79 32.69
C SER A 130 4.52 11.18 31.96
N ILE A 131 4.93 11.80 30.85
CA ILE A 131 6.21 11.51 30.21
C ILE A 131 7.29 12.02 31.15
N SER A 132 7.75 11.16 32.05
CA SER A 132 8.89 11.42 32.92
C SER A 132 10.10 10.66 32.35
N SER A 133 10.95 11.43 31.69
CA SER A 133 12.37 11.21 31.40
C SER A 133 12.77 10.08 30.44
N ILE A 134 13.16 10.52 29.24
CA ILE A 134 14.44 10.12 28.61
C ILE A 134 15.57 10.73 29.43
#